data_AF-A0A800ADK7-F1
#
_entry.id   AF-A0A800ADK7-F1
#
_cell.length_a   1.000
_cell.length_b   1.000
_cell.length_c   1.000
_cell.angle_alpha   90.00
_cell.angle_beta   90.00
_cell.angle_gamma   90.00
#
_symmetry.space_group_name_H-M   'P 1'
#
loop_
_entity.id
_entity.type
_entity.pdbx_description
1 polymer ?
#
loop_
_entity_poly.entity_id
_entity_poly.type
_entity_poly.pdbx_seq_one_letter_code
_entity_poly.pdbx_strand_id
1 'polypeptide(L)'
;MFVGLRRVLVCRTVFGNPPPLLNFFVHRRVLHEYLRGEGRLMREQWHVLREAIDLLEQSSLVINEREYTFKRFYNEFIDRRFAEPFLKALVRLTDVKREAACLQAATAREIVAVVL
;
A
#
# COMPACT_ATOMS: atom_id res chain seq x y z
N MET A 1 31.24 -6.99 0.30
CA MET A 1 31.06 -5.62 0.81
C MET A 1 29.58 -5.26 0.64
N PHE A 2 28.73 -5.60 1.61
CA PHE A 2 27.29 -5.32 1.57
C PHE A 2 27.03 -4.15 2.52
N VAL A 3 26.82 -2.95 1.96
CA VAL A 3 26.46 -1.76 2.73
C VAL A 3 24.96 -1.83 3.01
N GLY A 4 24.63 -2.19 4.25
CA GLY A 4 23.26 -2.22 4.78
C GLY A 4 22.70 -0.81 4.91
N LEU A 5 22.01 -0.34 3.87
CA LEU A 5 21.14 0.82 3.94
C LEU A 5 19.85 0.40 4.64
N ARG A 6 19.82 0.57 5.98
CA ARG A 6 18.56 0.65 6.74
C ARG A 6 17.73 1.78 6.14
N ARG A 7 16.79 1.44 5.25
CA ARG A 7 15.77 2.36 4.75
C ARG A 7 14.83 2.71 5.91
N VAL A 8 15.12 3.80 6.60
CA VAL A 8 14.22 4.34 7.62
C VAL A 8 13.06 5.01 6.88
N LEU A 9 11.96 4.28 6.69
CA LEU A 9 10.69 4.83 6.22
C LEU A 9 10.10 5.69 7.35
N VAL A 10 10.41 7.00 7.33
CA VAL A 10 9.71 7.96 8.18
C VAL A 10 8.52 8.48 7.38
N CYS A 11 7.33 7.98 7.69
CA CYS A 11 6.09 8.61 7.23
C CYS A 11 5.88 9.90 8.03
N ARG A 12 6.15 11.04 7.41
CA ARG A 12 5.81 12.34 7.98
C ARG A 12 4.49 12.76 7.37
N THR A 13 3.45 12.81 8.19
CA THR A 13 2.16 13.36 7.76
C THR A 13 2.31 14.87 7.66
N VAL A 14 2.38 15.39 6.42
CA VAL A 14 2.40 16.83 6.16
C VAL A 14 0.97 17.34 6.27
N PHE A 15 0.52 17.65 7.48
CA PHE A 15 -0.76 18.33 7.69
C PHE A 15 -0.51 19.75 8.17
N GLY A 16 -1.01 20.72 7.41
CA GLY A 16 -1.27 22.08 7.92
C GLY A 16 -2.43 22.16 8.91
N ASN A 17 -3.11 21.03 9.18
CA ASN A 17 -4.10 20.91 10.25
C ASN A 17 -4.27 19.41 10.61
N PRO A 18 -3.89 18.95 11.82
CA PRO A 18 -4.02 17.54 12.15
C PRO A 18 -5.50 17.14 12.18
N PRO A 19 -5.89 16.00 11.58
CA PRO A 19 -7.24 15.48 11.76
C PRO A 19 -7.48 15.25 13.27
N PRO A 20 -8.70 15.50 13.77
CA PRO A 20 -9.01 15.27 15.17
C PRO A 20 -8.61 13.83 15.53
N LEU A 21 -7.88 13.66 16.63
CA LEU A 21 -7.24 12.39 17.03
C LEU A 21 -8.19 11.18 17.01
N LEU A 22 -9.50 11.44 17.18
CA LEU A 22 -10.56 10.45 17.07
C LEU A 22 -10.63 9.79 15.68
N ASN A 23 -10.42 10.56 14.60
CA ASN A 23 -10.55 10.08 13.22
C ASN A 23 -9.40 9.16 12.82
N PHE A 24 -8.18 9.42 13.31
CA PHE A 24 -7.00 8.60 12.99
C PHE A 24 -7.16 7.13 13.42
N PHE A 25 -7.69 6.87 14.62
CA PHE A 25 -7.92 5.50 15.10
C PHE A 25 -9.01 4.79 14.29
N VAL A 26 -10.07 5.51 13.88
CA VAL A 26 -11.13 4.94 13.05
C VAL A 26 -10.63 4.63 11.65
N HIS A 27 -9.90 5.56 11.01
CA HIS A 27 -9.24 5.33 9.71
C HIS A 27 -8.30 4.12 9.77
N ARG A 28 -7.44 4.05 10.79
CA ARG A 28 -6.51 2.94 10.96
C ARG A 28 -7.24 1.60 11.15
N ARG A 29 -8.28 1.56 11.98
CA ARG A 29 -9.05 0.34 12.22
C ARG A 29 -9.74 -0.15 10.94
N VAL A 30 -10.47 0.73 10.25
CA VAL A 30 -11.19 0.39 9.02
C VAL A 30 -10.24 -0.03 7.91
N LEU A 31 -9.08 0.63 7.77
CA LEU A 31 -8.04 0.24 6.83
C LEU A 31 -7.48 -1.16 7.16
N HIS A 32 -7.25 -1.48 8.44
CA HIS A 32 -6.81 -2.81 8.84
C HIS A 32 -7.88 -3.89 8.59
N GLU A 33 -9.14 -3.63 8.92
CA GLU A 33 -10.27 -4.53 8.64
C GLU A 33 -10.36 -4.83 7.13
N TYR A 34 -10.26 -3.79 6.29
CA TYR A 34 -10.22 -3.91 4.84
C TYR A 34 -9.04 -4.80 4.37
N LEU A 35 -7.83 -4.52 4.85
CA LEU A 35 -6.61 -5.23 4.43
C LEU A 35 -6.58 -6.70 4.90
N ARG A 36 -7.21 -7.02 6.02
CA ARG A 36 -7.30 -8.40 6.53
C ARG A 36 -8.42 -9.20 5.87
N GLY A 37 -9.30 -8.57 5.09
CA GLY A 37 -10.50 -9.20 4.57
C GLY A 37 -11.47 -9.62 5.67
N GLU A 38 -11.35 -9.02 6.86
CA GLU A 38 -12.17 -9.32 8.03
C GLU A 38 -13.52 -8.62 7.88
N GLY A 39 -14.47 -9.28 7.21
CA GLY A 39 -15.87 -8.86 7.14
C GLY A 39 -16.24 -7.97 5.95
N ARG A 40 -17.55 -7.67 5.84
CA ARG A 40 -18.10 -6.72 4.85
C ARG A 40 -18.19 -5.35 5.51
N LEU A 41 -17.48 -4.36 4.95
CA LEU A 41 -17.59 -2.98 5.40
C LEU A 41 -18.99 -2.43 5.14
N MET A 42 -19.55 -1.75 6.14
CA MET A 42 -20.76 -0.95 6.03
C MET A 42 -20.52 0.28 5.15
N ARG A 43 -21.61 0.86 4.61
CA ARG A 43 -21.55 2.01 3.68
C ARG A 43 -20.76 3.18 4.26
N GLU A 44 -20.92 3.46 5.54
CA GLU A 44 -20.26 4.53 6.27
C GLU A 44 -18.76 4.24 6.44
N GLN A 45 -18.40 2.97 6.67
CA GLN A 45 -17.00 2.53 6.75
C GLN A 45 -16.29 2.65 5.41
N TRP A 46 -16.99 2.49 4.28
CA TRP A 46 -16.41 2.75 2.95
C TRP A 46 -15.99 4.21 2.77
N HIS A 47 -16.74 5.16 3.31
CA HIS A 47 -16.35 6.57 3.27
C HIS A 47 -15.08 6.82 4.08
N VAL A 48 -15.02 6.27 5.30
CA VAL A 48 -13.86 6.39 6.19
C VAL A 48 -12.63 5.70 5.59
N LEU A 49 -12.82 4.57 4.91
CA LEU A 49 -11.75 3.88 4.19
C LEU A 49 -11.19 4.75 3.06
N ARG A 50 -12.07 5.36 2.24
CA ARG A 50 -11.64 6.24 1.15
C ARG A 50 -10.83 7.42 1.68
N GLU A 51 -11.33 8.09 2.72
CA GLU A 51 -10.58 9.16 3.37
C GLU A 51 -9.23 8.66 3.90
N ALA A 52 -9.17 7.48 4.53
CA ALA A 52 -7.91 6.90 5.00
C ALA A 52 -6.91 6.67 3.85
N ILE A 53 -7.38 6.19 2.70
CA ILE A 53 -6.57 5.97 1.50
C ILE A 53 -6.11 7.33 0.93
N ASP A 54 -6.98 8.32 0.83
CA ASP A 54 -6.64 9.66 0.34
C ASP A 54 -5.55 10.31 1.22
N LEU A 55 -5.68 10.19 2.55
CA LEU A 55 -4.68 10.68 3.48
C LEU A 55 -3.35 9.91 3.34
N LEU A 56 -3.41 8.60 3.08
CA LEU A 56 -2.21 7.80 2.84
C LEU A 56 -1.52 8.24 1.55
N GLU A 57 -2.27 8.43 0.45
CA GLU A 57 -1.72 8.87 -0.84
C GLU A 57 -0.93 10.17 -0.74
N GLN A 58 -1.42 11.11 0.08
CA GLN A 58 -0.81 12.42 0.30
C GLN A 58 0.30 12.42 1.35
N SER A 59 0.46 11.32 2.10
CA SER A 59 1.51 11.23 3.12
C SER A 59 2.91 11.30 2.50
N SER A 60 3.85 11.94 3.19
CA SER A 60 5.22 12.08 2.71
C SER A 60 6.11 10.99 3.31
N LEU A 61 6.92 10.38 2.46
CA LEU A 61 7.93 9.40 2.81
C LEU A 61 9.29 9.95 2.46
N VAL A 62 10.21 9.82 3.41
CA VAL A 62 11.62 10.15 3.20
C VAL A 62 12.38 8.85 2.93
N ILE A 63 13.03 8.74 1.77
CA ILE A 63 13.86 7.61 1.37
C ILE A 63 15.17 8.15 0.82
N ASN A 64 16.32 7.74 1.38
CA ASN A 64 17.65 8.23 0.98
C ASN A 64 17.69 9.77 0.89
N GLU A 65 17.19 10.45 1.93
CA GLU A 65 17.14 11.93 2.03
C GLU A 65 16.25 12.64 0.99
N ARG A 66 15.54 11.89 0.14
CA ARG A 66 14.57 12.42 -0.81
C ARG A 66 13.16 12.24 -0.27
N GLU A 67 12.37 13.29 -0.37
CA GLU A 67 10.95 13.28 0.00
C GLU A 67 10.09 12.91 -1.21
N TYR A 68 9.19 11.96 -1.00
CA TYR A 68 8.21 11.49 -1.96
C TYR A 68 6.83 11.51 -1.32
N THR A 69 5.78 11.77 -2.08
CA THR A 69 4.44 11.38 -1.62
C THR A 69 4.28 9.87 -1.74
N PHE A 70 3.44 9.26 -0.89
CA PHE A 70 3.16 7.82 -0.96
C PHE A 70 2.66 7.42 -2.35
N LYS A 71 1.76 8.21 -2.93
CA LYS A 71 1.28 7.99 -4.30
C LYS A 71 2.42 7.93 -5.31
N ARG A 72 3.36 8.88 -5.24
CA ARG A 72 4.51 8.93 -6.16
C ARG A 72 5.45 7.75 -5.93
N PHE A 73 5.75 7.45 -4.67
CA PHE A 73 6.57 6.29 -4.31
C PHE A 73 5.94 4.98 -4.79
N TYR A 74 4.66 4.76 -4.52
CA TYR A 74 3.93 3.58 -4.93
C TYR A 74 3.95 3.43 -6.46
N ASN A 75 3.63 4.50 -7.20
CA ASN A 75 3.60 4.45 -8.66
C ASN A 75 4.99 4.17 -9.27
N GLU A 76 6.03 4.85 -8.78
CA GLU A 76 7.38 4.73 -9.34
C GLU A 76 8.06 3.41 -9.00
N PHE A 77 7.89 2.91 -7.77
CA PHE A 77 8.66 1.78 -7.25
C PHE A 77 7.88 0.48 -7.19
N ILE A 78 6.56 0.54 -6.95
CA ILE A 78 5.71 -0.64 -6.80
C ILE A 78 4.95 -0.90 -8.10
N ASP A 79 4.09 0.03 -8.51
CA ASP A 79 3.18 -0.17 -9.64
C ASP A 79 3.96 -0.42 -10.94
N ARG A 80 4.88 0.47 -11.31
CA ARG A 80 5.68 0.32 -12.54
C ARG A 80 6.51 -0.97 -12.56
N ARG A 81 6.96 -1.44 -11.39
CA ARG A 81 7.85 -2.62 -11.30
C ARG A 81 7.07 -3.93 -11.28
N PHE A 82 5.93 -3.98 -10.61
CA PHE A 82 5.22 -5.22 -10.34
C PHE A 82 3.90 -5.34 -11.09
N ALA A 83 3.22 -4.23 -11.42
CA ALA A 83 1.92 -4.29 -12.07
C ALA A 83 2.01 -4.82 -13.51
N GLU A 84 2.96 -4.34 -14.32
CA GLU A 84 3.09 -4.79 -15.71
C GLU A 84 3.46 -6.30 -15.80
N PRO A 85 4.45 -6.83 -15.05
CA PRO A 85 4.71 -8.27 -15.02
C PRO A 85 3.53 -9.07 -14.47
N PHE A 86 2.86 -8.59 -13.42
CA PHE A 86 1.69 -9.26 -12.84
C PHE A 86 0.55 -9.36 -13.84
N LEU A 87 0.21 -8.27 -14.54
CA LEU A 87 -0.83 -8.26 -15.56
C LEU A 87 -0.48 -9.18 -16.74
N LYS A 88 0.79 -9.19 -17.18
CA LYS A 88 1.27 -10.13 -18.21
C LYS A 88 1.16 -11.59 -17.77
N ALA A 89 1.41 -11.90 -16.50
CA ALA A 89 1.22 -13.24 -15.96
C ALA A 89 -0.27 -13.60 -15.83
N LEU A 90 -1.11 -12.63 -15.42
CA LEU A 90 -2.54 -12.81 -15.25
C LEU A 90 -3.24 -13.19 -16.57
N VAL A 91 -2.90 -12.53 -17.67
CA VAL A 91 -3.48 -12.84 -19.00
C VAL A 91 -3.02 -14.18 -19.58
N ARG A 92 -1.99 -14.80 -19.00
CA ARG A 92 -1.46 -16.12 -19.40
C ARG A 92 -2.04 -17.27 -18.58
N LEU A 93 -2.81 -16.99 -17.53
CA LEU A 93 -3.44 -18.03 -16.73
C LEU A 93 -4.49 -18.77 -17.54
N THR A 94 -4.50 -20.11 -17.41
CA THR A 94 -5.48 -20.95 -18.10
C THR A 94 -6.73 -21.13 -17.23
N ASP A 95 -6.57 -21.23 -15.90
CA ASP A 95 -7.64 -21.22 -14.91
C ASP A 95 -7.44 -20.09 -13.89
N VAL A 96 -8.02 -18.94 -14.21
CA VAL A 96 -7.94 -17.74 -13.35
C VAL A 96 -8.47 -18.01 -11.94
N LYS A 97 -9.49 -18.86 -11.76
CA LYS A 97 -10.10 -19.09 -10.44
C LYS A 97 -9.18 -19.87 -9.51
N ARG A 98 -8.36 -20.77 -10.05
CA ARG A 98 -7.44 -21.59 -9.26
C ARG A 98 -6.05 -20.97 -9.15
N GLU A 99 -5.57 -20.35 -10.21
CA GLU A 99 -4.17 -19.91 -10.31
C GLU A 99 -3.93 -18.49 -9.81
N ALA A 100 -4.96 -17.62 -9.81
CA ALA A 100 -4.79 -16.21 -9.44
C ALA A 100 -4.33 -16.03 -7.99
N ALA A 101 -4.80 -16.85 -7.05
CA ALA A 101 -4.39 -16.78 -5.65
C ALA A 101 -2.89 -17.10 -5.47
N CYS A 102 -2.38 -18.10 -6.20
CA CYS A 102 -0.96 -18.45 -6.19
C CYS A 102 -0.10 -17.34 -6.81
N LEU A 103 -0.55 -16.77 -7.93
CA LEU A 103 0.14 -15.65 -8.57
C LEU A 103 0.18 -14.41 -7.67
N GLN A 104 -0.94 -14.05 -7.04
CA GLN A 104 -1.02 -12.95 -6.06
C GLN A 104 -0.06 -13.17 -4.89
N ALA A 105 -0.05 -14.37 -4.31
CA ALA A 105 0.84 -14.69 -3.20
C ALA A 105 2.32 -14.61 -3.59
N ALA A 106 2.69 -15.07 -4.79
CA ALA A 106 4.05 -14.96 -5.31
C ALA A 106 4.48 -13.49 -5.47
N THR A 107 3.66 -12.68 -6.15
CA THR A 107 3.94 -11.25 -6.35
C THR A 107 4.00 -10.48 -5.03
N ALA A 108 3.13 -10.78 -4.06
CA ALA A 108 3.17 -10.15 -2.74
C ALA A 108 4.51 -10.43 -2.02
N ARG A 109 5.03 -11.66 -2.10
CA ARG A 109 6.35 -12.01 -1.52
C ARG A 109 7.48 -11.24 -2.21
N GLU A 110 7.43 -11.08 -3.53
CA GLU A 110 8.43 -10.31 -4.27
C GLU A 110 8.42 -8.82 -3.88
N ILE A 111 7.24 -8.22 -3.71
CA ILE A 111 7.10 -6.84 -3.23
C ILE A 111 7.75 -6.69 -1.85
N VAL A 112 7.41 -7.58 -0.91
CA VAL A 112 7.95 -7.55 0.46
C VAL A 112 9.47 -7.66 0.46
N ALA A 113 10.05 -8.55 -0.36
CA ALA A 113 11.50 -8.76 -0.45
C ALA A 113 12.28 -7.57 -1.04
N VAL A 114 11.62 -6.65 -1.76
CA VAL A 114 12.26 -5.49 -2.39
C VAL A 114 12.08 -4.21 -1.58
N VAL A 115 11.00 -4.13 -0.81
CA VAL A 115 10.62 -2.95 -0.01
C VAL A 115 11.24 -2.96 1.39
N LEU A 116 11.32 -4.13 2.04
CA LEU A 116 11.93 -4.33 3.37
C LEU A 116 13.40 -4.71 3.26
#